data_AF-A0AAE0GNN2-F1
#
_entry.id   AF-A0AAE0GNN2-F1
#
_cell.length_a   1.000
_cell.length_b   1.000
_cell.length_c   1.000
_cell.angle_alpha   90.00
_cell.angle_beta   90.00
_cell.angle_gamma   90.00
#
_symmetry.space_group_name_H-M   'P 1'
#
loop_
_entity.id
_entity.type
_entity.pdbx_description
1 polymer ?
#
loop_
_entity_poly.entity_id
_entity_poly.type
_entity_poly.pdbx_seq_one_letter_code
_entity_poly.pdbx_strand_id
1 'polypeptide(L)'
;MELALFDPLTGQTFSVLINPERPVSKKITEITGITNEMVNRPDVPPFSKVIEQMLCFCGDGEVCFVGHNAKSFDVPFLAAEFARVEKTLPSTWRFLDSLQIAKALEWDLHDSGRPDSKHARILSVAPV
;
A
#
# COMPACT_ATOMS: atom_id res chain seq x y z
N MET A 1 -5.37 6.64 10.00
CA MET A 1 -4.48 6.18 8.93
C MET A 1 -5.29 5.25 8.06
N GLU A 2 -5.12 5.28 6.75
CA GLU A 2 -5.99 4.57 5.83
C GLU A 2 -5.34 3.30 5.30
N LEU A 3 -6.13 2.25 5.12
CA LEU A 3 -5.74 1.05 4.39
C LEU A 3 -6.71 0.87 3.23
N ALA A 4 -6.18 0.80 2.02
CA ALA A 4 -6.95 0.66 0.79
C ALA A 4 -6.38 -0.48 -0.07
N LEU A 5 -7.24 -1.40 -0.48
CA LEU A 5 -6.93 -2.53 -1.34
C LEU A 5 -7.90 -2.55 -2.53
N PHE A 6 -7.40 -2.98 -3.68
CA PHE A 6 -8.18 -3.18 -4.90
C PHE A 6 -7.82 -4.53 -5.51
N ASP A 7 -8.84 -5.33 -5.79
CA ASP A 7 -8.68 -6.57 -6.56
C ASP A 7 -9.03 -6.30 -8.03
N PRO A 8 -8.04 -6.34 -8.95
CA PRO A 8 -8.28 -6.08 -10.37
C PRO A 8 -9.05 -7.19 -11.08
N LEU A 9 -9.13 -8.40 -10.52
CA LEU A 9 -9.84 -9.52 -11.13
C LEU A 9 -11.35 -9.45 -10.87
N THR A 10 -11.73 -9.08 -9.65
CA THR A 10 -13.14 -8.96 -9.25
C THR A 10 -13.67 -7.54 -9.35
N GLY A 11 -12.78 -6.54 -9.43
CA GLY A 11 -13.12 -5.11 -9.39
C GLY A 11 -13.53 -4.62 -7.99
N GLN A 12 -13.35 -5.43 -6.96
CA GLN A 12 -13.73 -5.08 -5.59
C GLN A 12 -12.69 -4.17 -4.93
N THR A 13 -13.18 -3.29 -4.06
CA THR A 13 -12.35 -2.41 -3.23
C THR A 13 -12.62 -2.65 -1.76
N PHE A 14 -11.57 -2.51 -0.96
CA PHE A 14 -11.64 -2.47 0.50
C PHE A 14 -10.87 -1.25 0.96
N SER A 15 -11.57 -0.24 1.48
CA SER A 15 -10.92 0.93 2.10
C SER A 15 -11.50 1.18 3.47
N VAL A 16 -10.62 1.45 4.43
CA VAL A 16 -10.98 1.70 5.81
C VAL A 16 -10.03 2.69 6.47
N LEU A 17 -10.60 3.67 7.16
CA LEU A 17 -9.85 4.51 8.08
C LEU A 17 -9.64 3.73 9.38
N ILE A 18 -8.40 3.73 9.86
CA ILE A 18 -7.94 2.99 11.03
C ILE A 18 -7.46 3.97 12.09
N ASN A 19 -7.86 3.75 13.34
CA ASN A 19 -7.30 4.39 14.50
C ASN A 19 -5.90 3.82 14.76
N PRO A 20 -4.82 4.62 14.61
CA PRO A 20 -3.46 4.13 14.79
C PRO A 20 -3.07 4.02 16.28
N GLU A 21 -3.97 4.34 17.20
CA GLU A 21 -3.76 4.31 18.66
C GLU A 21 -2.60 5.19 19.12
N ARG A 22 -2.26 6.18 18.30
CA ARG A 22 -1.21 7.18 18.55
C ARG A 22 -1.53 8.49 17.81
N PRO A 23 -0.99 9.63 18.27
CA PRO A 23 -1.18 10.89 17.57
C PRO A 23 -0.61 10.85 16.13
N VAL A 24 -1.40 11.35 15.19
CA VAL A 24 -0.96 11.67 13.83
C VAL A 24 -0.20 12.99 13.87
N SER A 25 1.02 13.00 13.34
CA SER A 25 1.84 14.22 13.33
C SER A 25 1.31 15.24 12.31
N LYS A 26 1.55 16.53 12.57
CA LYS A 26 1.13 17.62 11.68
C LYS A 26 1.61 17.41 10.23
N LYS A 27 2.86 16.97 10.05
CA LYS A 27 3.44 16.67 8.73
C LYS A 27 2.66 15.58 7.98
N ILE A 28 2.24 14.52 8.68
CA ILE A 28 1.44 13.46 8.05
C ILE A 28 0.04 13.97 7.71
N THR A 29 -0.57 14.77 8.59
CA THR A 29 -1.85 15.43 8.31
C THR A 29 -1.76 16.38 7.11
N GLU A 30 -0.67 17.14 6.97
CA GLU A 30 -0.45 18.02 5.82
C GLU A 30 -0.30 17.24 4.49
N ILE A 31 0.32 16.06 4.52
CA ILE A 31 0.52 15.22 3.34
C ILE A 31 -0.75 14.44 2.96
N THR A 32 -1.45 13.89 3.95
CA THR A 32 -2.53 12.91 3.73
C THR A 32 -3.93 13.50 3.91
N GLY A 33 -4.05 14.68 4.53
CA GLY A 33 -5.33 15.24 4.98
C GLY A 33 -5.95 14.52 6.19
N ILE A 34 -5.39 13.39 6.64
CA ILE A 34 -5.92 12.63 7.77
C ILE A 34 -5.56 13.32 9.08
N THR A 35 -6.58 13.75 9.82
CA THR A 35 -6.40 14.46 11.11
C THR A 35 -6.54 13.53 12.31
N ASN A 36 -6.10 14.01 13.48
CA ASN A 36 -6.29 13.29 14.75
C ASN A 36 -7.79 13.13 15.07
N GLU A 37 -8.61 14.13 14.77
CA GLU A 37 -10.05 14.10 15.00
C GLU A 37 -10.72 13.03 14.14
N MET A 38 -10.26 12.83 12.89
CA MET A 38 -10.79 11.80 12.00
C MET A 38 -10.50 10.40 12.53
N VAL A 39 -9.27 10.12 12.97
CA VAL A 39 -8.87 8.77 13.36
C VAL A 39 -9.33 8.35 14.76
N ASN A 40 -9.77 9.31 15.59
CA ASN A 40 -10.28 9.06 16.93
C ASN A 40 -11.82 9.06 17.00
N ARG A 41 -12.53 9.08 15.86
CA ARG A 41 -14.00 8.98 15.88
C ARG A 41 -14.44 7.61 16.42
N PRO A 42 -15.57 7.51 17.11
CA PRO A 42 -16.02 6.25 17.72
C PRO A 42 -16.25 5.10 16.73
N ASP A 43 -16.57 5.42 15.48
CA ASP A 43 -16.80 4.47 14.38
C ASP A 43 -15.52 4.02 13.68
N VAL A 44 -14.37 4.63 13.99
CA VAL A 44 -13.09 4.33 13.35
C VAL A 44 -12.34 3.26 14.15
N PRO A 45 -12.26 2.03 13.64
CA PRO A 45 -11.72 0.90 14.39
C PRO A 45 -10.19 0.95 14.51
N PRO A 46 -9.60 0.39 15.58
CA PRO A 46 -8.18 0.07 15.59
C PRO A 46 -7.90 -1.12 14.65
N PHE A 47 -6.62 -1.30 14.29
CA PHE A 47 -6.19 -2.38 13.39
C PHE A 47 -6.61 -3.79 13.85
N SER A 48 -6.66 -4.03 15.16
CA SER A 48 -7.10 -5.30 15.75
C SER A 48 -8.53 -5.71 15.38
N LYS A 49 -9.38 -4.76 14.96
CA LYS A 49 -10.74 -5.03 14.47
C LYS A 49 -10.82 -5.11 12.95
N VAL A 50 -9.84 -4.55 12.25
CA VAL A 50 -9.79 -4.49 10.78
C VAL A 50 -9.10 -5.71 10.19
N ILE A 51 -8.13 -6.29 10.89
CA ILE A 51 -7.31 -7.38 10.36
C ILE A 51 -8.14 -8.56 9.83
N GLU A 52 -9.20 -8.98 10.52
CA GLU A 52 -10.03 -10.10 10.05
C GLU A 52 -10.81 -9.76 8.77
N GLN A 53 -11.27 -8.52 8.62
CA GLN A 53 -11.93 -8.07 7.38
C GLN A 53 -10.94 -8.00 6.23
N MET A 54 -9.72 -7.53 6.50
CA MET A 54 -8.64 -7.49 5.52
C MET A 54 -8.23 -8.90 5.06
N LEU A 55 -8.05 -9.83 6.01
CA LEU A 55 -7.74 -11.23 5.69
C LEU A 55 -8.86 -11.87 4.88
N CYS A 56 -10.13 -11.61 5.23
CA CYS A 56 -11.29 -12.08 4.46
C CYS A 56 -11.31 -11.51 3.04
N PHE A 57 -10.95 -10.23 2.85
CA PHE A 57 -10.85 -9.61 1.53
C PHE A 57 -9.73 -10.25 0.68
N CYS A 58 -8.58 -10.53 1.29
CA CYS A 58 -7.46 -11.21 0.62
C CYS A 58 -7.78 -12.66 0.24
N GLY A 59 -8.70 -13.30 0.96
CA GLY A 59 -9.10 -14.69 0.73
C GLY A 59 -8.01 -15.71 1.08
N ASP A 60 -8.31 -16.97 0.77
CA ASP A 60 -7.38 -18.08 0.97
C ASP A 60 -6.49 -18.25 -0.28
N GLY A 61 -5.18 -18.36 -0.08
CA GLY A 61 -4.22 -18.69 -1.15
C GLY A 61 -2.99 -17.78 -1.23
N GLU A 62 -2.33 -17.82 -2.39
CA GLU A 62 -1.23 -16.89 -2.73
C GLU A 62 -1.81 -15.53 -3.10
N VAL A 63 -1.35 -14.49 -2.42
CA VAL A 63 -1.80 -13.10 -2.64
C VAL A 63 -0.59 -12.27 -3.02
N CYS A 64 -0.65 -11.57 -4.16
CA CYS A 64 0.40 -10.66 -4.60
C CYS A 64 -0.06 -9.22 -4.43
N PHE A 65 0.50 -8.53 -3.44
CA PHE A 65 0.31 -7.10 -3.25
C PHE A 65 1.22 -6.34 -4.21
N VAL A 66 0.63 -5.46 -5.00
CA VAL A 66 1.37 -4.57 -5.89
C VAL A 66 1.17 -3.15 -5.39
N GLY A 67 2.27 -2.45 -5.09
CA GLY A 67 2.22 -1.05 -4.70
C GLY A 67 3.46 -0.30 -5.14
N HIS A 68 3.36 1.02 -5.21
CA HIS A 68 4.45 1.87 -5.64
C HIS A 68 5.31 2.27 -4.43
N ASN A 69 6.58 1.85 -4.41
CA ASN A 69 7.45 1.98 -3.24
C ASN A 69 6.98 1.15 -2.01
N ALA A 70 6.17 0.12 -2.26
CA ALA A 70 5.55 -0.69 -1.21
C ALA A 70 6.57 -1.37 -0.30
N LYS A 71 7.69 -1.85 -0.85
CA LYS A 71 8.70 -2.55 -0.04
C LYS A 71 9.35 -1.62 1.00
N SER A 72 9.44 -0.33 0.69
CA SER A 72 10.05 0.65 1.58
C SER A 72 9.07 1.23 2.60
N PHE A 73 7.76 1.22 2.29
CA PHE A 73 6.74 1.89 3.09
C PHE A 73 5.62 0.96 3.55
N ASP A 74 4.77 0.51 2.63
CA ASP A 74 3.56 -0.26 2.95
C ASP A 74 3.85 -1.60 3.65
N VAL A 75 4.92 -2.30 3.23
CA VAL A 75 5.26 -3.62 3.80
C VAL A 75 5.77 -3.51 5.24
N PRO A 76 6.79 -2.69 5.56
CA PRO A 76 7.18 -2.46 6.96
C PRO A 76 6.04 -1.95 7.81
N PHE A 77 5.20 -1.08 7.23
CA PHE A 77 4.03 -0.55 7.88
C PHE A 77 3.05 -1.67 8.28
N LEU A 78 2.64 -2.50 7.32
CA LEU A 78 1.72 -3.61 7.55
C LEU A 78 2.31 -4.65 8.51
N ALA A 79 3.61 -4.97 8.39
CA ALA A 79 4.29 -5.89 9.28
C ALA A 79 4.24 -5.41 10.75
N ALA A 80 4.42 -4.11 10.99
CA ALA A 80 4.33 -3.53 12.32
C ALA A 80 2.90 -3.61 12.90
N GLU A 81 1.88 -3.39 12.07
CA GLU A 81 0.47 -3.52 12.48
C GLU A 81 0.12 -4.98 12.84
N PHE A 82 0.57 -5.95 12.05
CA PHE A 82 0.43 -7.38 12.35
C PHE A 82 1.12 -7.74 13.67
N ALA A 83 2.35 -7.27 13.86
CA ALA A 83 3.10 -7.51 15.09
C ALA A 83 2.41 -6.90 16.33
N ARG A 84 1.75 -5.73 16.19
CA ARG A 84 1.01 -5.10 17.29
C ARG A 84 -0.15 -5.96 17.81
N VAL A 85 -0.70 -6.81 16.94
CA VAL A 85 -1.80 -7.73 17.28
C VAL A 85 -1.32 -9.18 17.42
N GLU A 86 -0.01 -9.37 17.65
CA GLU A 86 0.63 -10.68 17.87
C GLU A 86 0.43 -11.67 16.70
N LYS A 87 0.30 -11.14 15.48
CA LYS A 87 0.22 -11.92 14.25
C LYS A 87 1.43 -11.69 13.37
N THR A 88 1.68 -12.63 12.47
CA THR A 88 2.68 -12.50 11.40
C THR A 88 1.98 -12.35 10.06
N LEU A 89 2.66 -11.71 9.11
CA LEU A 89 2.19 -11.70 7.73
C LEU A 89 2.09 -13.15 7.21
N PRO A 90 1.02 -13.51 6.50
CA PRO A 90 0.90 -14.83 5.89
C PRO A 90 2.08 -15.13 4.96
N SER A 91 2.66 -16.33 5.07
CA SER A 91 3.80 -16.75 4.26
C SER A 91 3.46 -16.93 2.77
N THR A 92 2.17 -17.01 2.43
CA THR A 92 1.65 -17.06 1.06
C THR A 92 1.58 -15.68 0.41
N TRP A 93 1.83 -14.60 1.16
CA TRP A 93 1.80 -13.26 0.60
C TRP A 93 3.11 -12.91 -0.09
N ARG A 94 2.99 -12.20 -1.21
CA ARG A 94 4.08 -11.68 -2.02
C ARG A 94 3.90 -10.18 -2.18
N PHE A 95 5.01 -9.46 -2.28
CA PHE A 95 5.01 -8.01 -2.42
C PHE A 95 5.84 -7.60 -3.63
N LEU A 96 5.17 -7.00 -4.60
CA LEU A 96 5.75 -6.48 -5.82
C LEU A 96 5.81 -4.95 -5.74
N ASP A 97 7.00 -4.40 -5.96
CA ASP A 97 7.22 -2.96 -5.92
C ASP A 97 7.25 -2.41 -7.35
N SER A 98 6.20 -1.70 -7.73
CA SER A 98 6.09 -1.14 -9.09
C SER A 98 7.11 -0.05 -9.37
N LEU A 99 7.64 0.63 -8.35
CA LEU A 99 8.71 1.62 -8.53
C LEU A 99 10.01 0.94 -9.01
N GLN A 100 10.33 -0.23 -8.45
CA GLN A 100 11.52 -0.97 -8.86
C GLN A 100 11.38 -1.53 -10.27
N ILE A 101 10.17 -1.97 -10.64
CA ILE A 101 9.87 -2.39 -12.02
C ILE A 101 10.03 -1.22 -12.98
N ALA A 102 9.47 -0.05 -12.66
CA ALA A 102 9.58 1.13 -13.50
C ALA A 102 11.05 1.53 -13.74
N LYS A 103 11.88 1.51 -12.70
CA LYS A 103 13.33 1.79 -12.81
C LYS A 103 14.06 0.77 -13.68
N ALA A 104 13.71 -0.51 -13.57
CA ALA A 104 14.31 -1.56 -14.40
C ALA A 104 13.94 -1.39 -15.88
N LEU A 105 12.67 -1.08 -16.17
CA LEU A 105 12.21 -0.82 -17.55
C LEU A 105 12.84 0.44 -18.16
N GLU A 106 13.09 1.48 -17.36
CA GLU A 106 13.82 2.68 -17.81
C GLU A 106 15.24 2.32 -18.28
N TRP A 107 15.94 1.45 -17.54
CA TRP A 107 17.25 0.95 -17.93
C TRP A 107 17.21 0.20 -19.27
N ASP A 108 16.24 -0.69 -19.46
CA ASP A 108 16.07 -1.45 -20.71
C ASP A 108 15.81 -0.54 -21.92
N LEU A 109 15.04 0.53 -21.74
CA LEU A 109 14.78 1.51 -22.80
C LEU A 109 16.05 2.28 -23.19
N HIS A 110 16.96 2.50 -22.25
CA HIS A 110 18.24 3.16 -22.49
C HIS A 110 19.29 2.23 -23.12
N ASP A 111 19.29 0.93 -22.80
CA ASP A 111 20.29 -0.06 -23.28
C ASP A 111 19.97 -0.64 -24.67
N SER A 112 18.73 -0.46 -25.17
CA SER A 112 18.25 -1.06 -26.43
C SER A 112 18.86 -0.52 -27.75
N GLY A 113 19.95 0.25 -27.72
CA GLY A 113 20.72 0.66 -28.92
C GLY A 113 19.95 1.45 -29.99
N ARG A 114 18.73 1.94 -29.70
CA ARG A 114 17.93 2.74 -30.63
C ARG A 114 18.45 4.19 -30.66
N PRO A 115 18.84 4.73 -31.83
CA PRO A 115 19.47 6.05 -31.93
C PRO A 115 18.63 7.24 -31.42
N ASP A 116 17.32 7.06 -31.22
CA ASP A 116 16.37 8.11 -30.84
C ASP A 116 15.76 7.95 -29.41
N SER A 117 16.28 7.05 -28.57
CA SER A 117 15.67 6.72 -27.26
C SER A 117 15.83 7.78 -26.15
N LYS A 118 16.31 9.00 -26.44
CA LYS A 118 16.59 10.06 -25.45
C LYS A 118 15.37 10.54 -24.61
N HIS A 119 14.17 9.99 -24.81
CA HIS A 119 12.95 10.47 -24.16
C HIS A 119 11.94 9.37 -23.81
N ALA A 120 12.38 8.17 -23.44
CA ALA A 120 11.48 7.22 -22.80
C ALA A 120 10.99 7.82 -21.46
N ARG A 121 9.72 8.25 -21.40
CA ARG A 121 9.09 8.76 -20.17
C ARG A 121 8.05 7.77 -19.69
N ILE A 122 8.21 7.27 -18.47
CA ILE A 122 7.16 6.52 -17.78
C ILE A 122 6.23 7.55 -17.11
N LEU A 123 5.02 7.67 -17.65
CA LEU A 123 3.97 8.50 -17.05
C LEU A 123 3.19 7.63 -16.05
N SER A 124 3.38 7.89 -14.76
CA SER A 124 2.53 7.31 -13.71
C SER A 124 1.35 8.25 -13.48
N VAL A 125 0.13 7.72 -13.62
CA VAL A 125 -1.10 8.43 -13.29
C VAL A 125 -1.61 7.83 -11.99
N ALA A 126 -1.50 8.57 -10.88
CA ALA A 126 -2.17 8.21 -9.63
C ALA A 126 -3.54 8.92 -9.59
N PRO A 127 -4.65 8.23 -9.32
CA PRO A 127 -5.89 8.91 -8.97
C PRO A 127 -5.67 9.69 -7.66
N VAL A 128 -6.15 10.93 -7.64
CA VAL A 128 -6.17 11.81 -6.46
C VAL A 128 -7.25 11.33 -5.51
#